data_AF-A0A1M5LGR0-F1
#
_entry.id   AF-A0A1M5LGR0-F1
#
_cell.length_a   1.000
_cell.length_b   1.000
_cell.length_c   1.000
_cell.angle_alpha   90.00
_cell.angle_beta   90.00
_cell.angle_gamma   90.00
#
_symmetry.space_group_name_H-M   'P 1'
#
loop_
_entity.id
_entity.type
_entity.pdbx_description
1 polymer ?
#
loop_
_entity_poly.entity_id
_entity_poly.type
_entity_poly.pdbx_seq_one_letter_code
_entity_poly.pdbx_strand_id
1 'polypeptide(L)'
;MKQIPPAMVPLLQKAASVFPHKKLPLTFWTIDHGPTILDTFSALAPLILRAGLPVADIPHGYLLLAYLFDWEAQCQFNGWGAFENVSDEQFAAIVAGFTEVGLVAEADSLRTQMAAFRAYPDDLEHWFTAAQEGQHAFSGDLDRLEYLTQYFCDHADELLYLK
;
A
#
# COMPACT_ATOMS: atom_id res chain seq x y z
N MET A 1 -24.72 -4.01 11.45
CA MET A 1 -24.32 -3.02 10.43
C MET A 1 -22.82 -2.86 10.55
N LYS A 2 -22.06 -3.05 9.47
CA LYS A 2 -20.59 -2.93 9.51
C LYS A 2 -20.23 -1.47 9.85
N GLN A 3 -19.36 -1.26 10.83
CA GLN A 3 -19.01 0.08 11.33
C GLN A 3 -17.57 0.42 10.98
N ILE A 4 -17.36 1.60 10.39
CA ILE A 4 -16.02 2.12 10.12
C ILE A 4 -15.43 2.69 11.43
N PRO A 5 -14.15 2.45 11.72
CA PRO A 5 -13.45 3.11 12.82
C PRO A 5 -13.60 4.64 12.75
N PRO A 6 -14.12 5.32 13.80
CA PRO A 6 -14.45 6.74 13.73
C PRO A 6 -13.29 7.65 13.30
N ALA A 7 -12.06 7.30 13.68
CA ALA A 7 -10.85 8.04 13.29
C ALA A 7 -10.60 8.01 11.77
N MET A 8 -11.08 6.98 11.06
CA MET A 8 -10.88 6.82 9.62
C MET A 8 -11.95 7.53 8.80
N VAL A 9 -13.12 7.83 9.38
CA VAL A 9 -14.24 8.45 8.65
C VAL A 9 -13.85 9.79 7.99
N PRO A 10 -13.17 10.74 8.67
CA PRO A 10 -12.78 12.00 8.03
C PRO A 10 -11.78 11.80 6.87
N LEU A 11 -10.88 10.82 6.98
CA LEU A 11 -9.89 10.52 5.96
C LEU A 11 -10.55 9.90 4.72
N LEU A 12 -11.49 9.00 4.92
CA LEU A 12 -12.29 8.40 3.84
C LEU A 12 -13.16 9.44 3.13
N GLN A 13 -13.78 10.36 3.87
CA GLN A 13 -14.54 11.47 3.27
C GLN A 13 -13.63 12.38 2.43
N LYS A 14 -12.39 12.63 2.90
CA LYS A 14 -11.41 13.40 2.15
C LYS A 14 -10.92 12.68 0.91
N ALA A 15 -10.60 11.39 0.99
CA ALA A 15 -10.25 10.56 -0.17
C ALA A 15 -11.40 10.57 -1.20
N ALA A 16 -12.64 10.46 -0.72
CA ALA A 16 -13.83 10.51 -1.56
C ALA A 16 -14.01 11.84 -2.31
N SER A 17 -13.64 12.96 -1.70
CA SER A 17 -13.75 14.28 -2.34
C SER A 17 -12.82 14.49 -3.52
N VAL A 18 -11.74 13.70 -3.63
CA VAL A 18 -10.81 13.74 -4.78
C VAL A 18 -11.50 13.27 -6.06
N PHE A 19 -12.57 12.47 -5.93
CA PHE A 19 -13.33 11.91 -7.05
C PHE A 19 -14.79 12.37 -7.02
N PRO A 20 -15.08 13.67 -7.25
CA PRO A 20 -16.42 14.25 -7.04
C PRO A 20 -17.53 13.63 -7.91
N HIS A 21 -17.18 12.92 -8.99
CA HIS A 21 -18.12 12.18 -9.82
C HIS A 21 -18.39 10.75 -9.32
N LYS A 22 -17.56 10.23 -8.42
CA LYS A 22 -17.68 8.91 -7.80
C LYS A 22 -18.15 9.13 -6.35
N LYS A 23 -19.48 9.17 -6.13
CA LYS A 23 -20.09 9.30 -4.80
C LYS A 23 -19.72 8.09 -3.93
N LEU A 24 -18.54 8.10 -3.30
CA LEU A 24 -18.01 7.01 -2.48
C LEU A 24 -18.80 6.93 -1.17
N PRO A 25 -19.68 5.93 -0.97
CA PRO A 25 -20.51 5.87 0.22
C PRO A 25 -19.73 5.27 1.38
N LEU A 26 -19.97 5.76 2.60
CA LEU A 26 -19.26 5.34 3.82
C LEU A 26 -19.62 3.93 4.32
N THR A 27 -20.43 3.14 3.60
CA THR A 27 -20.50 1.69 3.79
C THR A 27 -19.34 0.99 3.07
N PHE A 28 -18.11 1.52 3.23
CA PHE A 28 -16.76 1.13 2.75
C PHE A 28 -16.64 0.65 1.24
N TRP A 29 -17.63 -0.03 0.61
CA TRP A 29 -17.56 -0.85 -0.62
C TRP A 29 -18.70 -0.66 -1.62
N THR A 30 -19.60 0.31 -1.49
CA THR A 30 -20.75 0.38 -2.45
C THR A 30 -20.39 1.01 -3.80
N ILE A 31 -19.10 0.98 -4.12
CA ILE A 31 -18.49 1.24 -5.41
C ILE A 31 -18.22 -0.09 -6.11
N ASP A 32 -18.18 -0.07 -7.43
CA ASP A 32 -17.64 -1.18 -8.21
C ASP A 32 -16.25 -1.57 -7.67
N HIS A 33 -16.08 -2.86 -7.35
CA HIS A 33 -14.82 -3.47 -6.92
C HIS A 33 -13.77 -3.55 -8.06
N GLY A 34 -14.04 -2.93 -9.21
CA GLY A 34 -13.11 -2.66 -10.30
C GLY A 34 -12.24 -1.39 -10.08
N PRO A 35 -11.88 -0.65 -11.15
CA PRO A 35 -10.86 0.40 -11.10
C PRO A 35 -11.10 1.53 -10.08
N THR A 36 -12.35 1.74 -9.68
CA THR A 36 -12.73 2.80 -8.73
C THR A 36 -12.26 2.53 -7.30
N ILE A 37 -12.20 1.26 -6.87
CA ILE A 37 -11.73 0.97 -5.52
C ILE A 37 -10.21 1.13 -5.42
N LEU A 38 -9.47 0.74 -6.46
CA LEU A 38 -8.03 0.98 -6.57
C LEU A 38 -7.71 2.48 -6.44
N ASP A 39 -8.38 3.33 -7.22
CA ASP A 39 -8.23 4.80 -7.12
C ASP A 39 -8.45 5.31 -5.68
N THR A 40 -9.44 4.73 -4.99
CA THR A 40 -9.80 5.11 -3.62
C THR A 40 -8.70 4.71 -2.64
N PHE A 41 -8.15 3.50 -2.75
CA PHE A 41 -7.04 3.03 -1.93
C PHE A 41 -5.79 3.86 -2.15
N SER A 42 -5.42 4.11 -3.40
CA SER A 42 -4.28 4.94 -3.77
C SER A 42 -4.42 6.39 -3.27
N ALA A 43 -5.64 6.93 -3.23
CA ALA A 43 -5.87 8.26 -2.65
C ALA A 43 -5.89 8.27 -1.11
N LEU A 44 -6.38 7.19 -0.49
CA LEU A 44 -6.52 7.08 0.96
C LEU A 44 -5.17 6.85 1.66
N ALA A 45 -4.31 6.01 1.09
CA ALA A 45 -3.03 5.62 1.68
C ALA A 45 -2.16 6.81 2.14
N PRO A 46 -1.84 7.81 1.28
CA PRO A 46 -1.05 8.96 1.71
C PRO A 46 -1.78 9.85 2.71
N LEU A 47 -3.12 9.85 2.74
CA LEU A 47 -3.89 10.61 3.73
C LEU A 47 -3.76 10.01 5.12
N ILE A 48 -3.75 8.68 5.25
CA ILE A 48 -3.56 7.98 6.53
C ILE A 48 -2.17 8.30 7.09
N LEU A 49 -1.11 8.11 6.28
CA LEU A 49 0.27 8.34 6.74
C LEU A 49 0.54 9.80 7.12
N ARG A 50 -0.17 10.76 6.50
CA ARG A 50 -0.02 12.21 6.75
C ARG A 50 -1.04 12.77 7.73
N ALA A 51 -1.93 11.94 8.30
CA ALA A 51 -2.97 12.39 9.21
C ALA A 51 -2.42 12.87 10.57
N GLY A 52 -1.17 12.54 10.89
CA GLY A 52 -0.58 12.84 12.20
C GLY A 52 -1.18 12.03 13.35
N LEU A 53 -1.90 10.95 13.03
CA LEU A 53 -2.42 10.00 14.01
C LEU A 53 -1.29 9.15 14.57
N PRO A 54 -1.24 8.87 15.88
CA PRO A 54 -0.34 7.85 16.42
C PRO A 54 -0.60 6.51 15.74
N VAL A 55 0.47 5.79 15.37
CA VAL A 55 0.36 4.48 14.68
C VAL A 55 -0.51 3.50 15.47
N ALA A 56 -0.42 3.51 16.80
CA ALA A 56 -1.21 2.67 17.69
C ALA A 56 -2.73 2.94 17.64
N ASP A 57 -3.14 4.12 17.17
CA ASP A 57 -4.54 4.53 17.04
C ASP A 57 -5.12 4.23 15.65
N ILE A 58 -4.28 3.82 14.70
CA ILE A 58 -4.69 3.44 13.35
C ILE A 58 -5.02 1.94 13.35
N PRO A 59 -6.24 1.54 12.97
CA PRO A 59 -6.58 0.13 12.89
C PRO A 59 -5.68 -0.61 11.89
N HIS A 60 -5.28 -1.82 12.24
CA HIS A 60 -4.26 -2.58 11.51
C HIS A 60 -4.49 -2.66 10.00
N GLY A 61 -5.70 -2.98 9.54
CA GLY A 61 -5.97 -3.08 8.10
C GLY A 61 -5.82 -1.75 7.35
N TYR A 62 -6.10 -0.62 7.99
CA TYR A 62 -5.86 0.71 7.40
C TYR A 62 -4.39 1.05 7.35
N LEU A 63 -3.61 0.66 8.37
CA LEU A 63 -2.17 0.84 8.39
C LEU A 63 -1.48 0.00 7.31
N LEU A 64 -1.89 -1.28 7.19
CA LEU A 64 -1.44 -2.20 6.15
C LEU A 64 -1.73 -1.65 4.75
N LEU A 65 -2.96 -1.20 4.50
CA LEU A 65 -3.37 -0.55 3.25
C LEU A 65 -2.50 0.67 2.96
N ALA A 66 -2.31 1.52 3.96
CA ALA A 66 -1.57 2.76 3.80
C ALA A 66 -0.11 2.52 3.40
N TYR A 67 0.59 1.59 4.05
CA TYR A 67 1.97 1.29 3.71
C TYR A 67 2.13 0.65 2.32
N LEU A 68 1.28 -0.31 1.97
CA LEU A 68 1.41 -1.03 0.71
C LEU A 68 1.07 -0.14 -0.49
N PHE A 69 -0.05 0.59 -0.45
CA PHE A 69 -0.44 1.45 -1.58
C PHE A 69 0.41 2.71 -1.71
N ASP A 70 0.91 3.28 -0.60
CA ASP A 70 1.85 4.40 -0.68
C ASP A 70 3.19 3.93 -1.27
N TRP A 71 3.69 2.76 -0.88
CA TRP A 71 4.90 2.17 -1.48
C TRP A 71 4.77 1.93 -2.99
N GLU A 72 3.67 1.31 -3.44
CA GLU A 72 3.44 1.10 -4.86
C GLU A 72 3.39 2.42 -5.63
N ALA A 73 2.72 3.44 -5.08
CA ALA A 73 2.70 4.76 -5.69
C ALA A 73 4.11 5.36 -5.77
N GLN A 74 4.91 5.26 -4.71
CA GLN A 74 6.30 5.74 -4.72
C GLN A 74 7.15 5.01 -5.77
N CYS A 75 7.00 3.70 -5.92
CA CYS A 75 7.70 2.93 -6.96
C CYS A 75 7.29 3.39 -8.36
N GLN A 76 5.99 3.60 -8.60
CA GLN A 76 5.50 4.08 -9.90
C GLN A 76 6.01 5.48 -10.26
N PHE A 77 6.11 6.39 -9.29
CA PHE A 77 6.53 7.77 -9.54
C PHE A 77 8.05 7.97 -9.53
N ASN A 78 8.76 7.26 -8.66
CA ASN A 78 10.19 7.50 -8.41
C ASN A 78 11.10 6.33 -8.83
N GLY A 79 10.53 5.18 -9.23
CA GLY A 79 11.29 3.96 -9.47
C GLY A 79 12.18 3.63 -8.27
N TRP A 80 13.47 3.43 -8.54
CA TRP A 80 14.49 3.19 -7.51
C TRP A 80 14.59 4.30 -6.45
N GLY A 81 14.25 5.54 -6.79
CA GLY A 81 14.23 6.66 -5.83
C GLY A 81 13.19 6.48 -4.71
N ALA A 82 12.28 5.51 -4.80
CA ALA A 82 11.38 5.15 -3.70
C ALA A 82 12.15 4.72 -2.44
N PHE A 83 13.30 4.07 -2.59
CA PHE A 83 14.13 3.63 -1.46
C PHE A 83 14.75 4.79 -0.67
N GLU A 84 14.95 5.95 -1.29
CA GLU A 84 15.42 7.17 -0.61
C GLU A 84 14.35 7.82 0.27
N ASN A 85 13.08 7.57 -0.03
CA ASN A 85 11.93 8.26 0.55
C ASN A 85 11.28 7.49 1.70
N VAL A 86 11.84 6.34 2.07
CA VAL A 86 11.29 5.44 3.10
C VAL A 86 12.25 5.29 4.27
N SER A 87 11.75 5.43 5.50
CA SER A 87 12.55 5.15 6.70
C SER A 87 12.72 3.63 6.92
N ASP A 88 13.71 3.24 7.73
CA ASP A 88 13.91 1.82 8.10
C ASP A 88 12.66 1.18 8.71
N GLU A 89 11.95 1.92 9.56
CA GLU A 89 10.72 1.47 10.21
C GLU A 89 9.59 1.30 9.19
N GLN A 90 9.42 2.26 8.28
CA GLN A 90 8.43 2.18 7.22
C GLN A 90 8.75 1.02 6.26
N PHE A 91 10.02 0.83 5.90
CA PHE A 91 10.44 -0.26 5.04
C PHE A 91 10.18 -1.63 5.69
N ALA A 92 10.48 -1.77 7.00
CA ALA A 92 10.16 -2.98 7.74
C ALA A 92 8.64 -3.26 7.75
N ALA A 93 7.81 -2.22 7.90
CA ALA A 93 6.35 -2.34 7.85
C ALA A 93 5.84 -2.74 6.46
N ILE A 94 6.40 -2.18 5.38
CA ILE A 94 6.06 -2.53 4.00
C ILE A 94 6.38 -4.02 3.73
N VAL A 95 7.58 -4.46 4.09
CA VAL A 95 8.03 -5.84 3.92
C VAL A 95 7.17 -6.82 4.73
N ALA A 96 6.84 -6.46 5.98
CA ALA A 96 5.93 -7.25 6.80
C ALA A 96 4.53 -7.31 6.17
N GLY A 97 4.06 -6.18 5.62
CA GLY A 97 2.76 -6.09 4.98
C GLY A 97 2.64 -6.96 3.73
N PHE A 98 3.65 -6.96 2.86
CA PHE A 98 3.68 -7.87 1.70
C PHE A 98 3.65 -9.33 2.13
N THR A 99 4.38 -9.67 3.19
CA THR A 99 4.35 -11.02 3.76
C THR A 99 2.95 -11.38 4.27
N GLU A 100 2.30 -10.46 4.98
CA GLU A 100 0.98 -10.66 5.58
C GLU A 100 -0.10 -10.89 4.52
N VAL A 101 -0.07 -10.14 3.42
CA VAL A 101 -1.04 -10.30 2.31
C VAL A 101 -0.69 -11.47 1.38
N GLY A 102 0.28 -12.31 1.73
CA GLY A 102 0.63 -13.52 0.95
C GLY A 102 1.64 -13.29 -0.19
N LEU A 103 2.20 -12.08 -0.33
CA LEU A 103 3.24 -11.73 -1.31
C LEU A 103 4.65 -11.90 -0.73
N VAL A 104 4.94 -13.11 -0.22
CA VAL A 104 6.24 -13.41 0.44
C VAL A 104 7.43 -13.21 -0.51
N ALA A 105 7.29 -13.64 -1.77
CA ALA A 105 8.35 -13.47 -2.76
C ALA A 105 8.66 -11.99 -3.05
N GLU A 106 7.64 -11.12 -3.03
CA GLU A 106 7.82 -9.67 -3.16
C GLU A 106 8.57 -9.10 -1.94
N ALA A 107 8.17 -9.52 -0.74
CA ALA A 107 8.86 -9.10 0.48
C ALA A 107 10.36 -9.50 0.45
N ASP A 108 10.69 -10.69 -0.04
CA ASP A 108 12.08 -11.16 -0.18
C ASP A 108 12.85 -10.42 -1.28
N SER A 109 12.19 -10.13 -2.40
CA SER A 109 12.76 -9.31 -3.47
C SER A 109 13.09 -7.91 -2.98
N LEU A 110 12.15 -7.25 -2.29
CA LEU A 110 12.35 -5.92 -1.72
C LEU A 110 13.51 -5.88 -0.71
N ARG A 111 13.66 -6.91 0.12
CA ARG A 111 14.81 -7.02 1.05
C ARG A 111 16.14 -7.04 0.28
N THR A 112 16.21 -7.82 -0.80
CA THR A 112 17.40 -7.92 -1.66
C THR A 112 17.70 -6.58 -2.33
N GLN A 113 16.68 -5.94 -2.91
CA GLN A 113 16.80 -4.64 -3.56
C GLN A 113 17.24 -3.53 -2.59
N MET A 114 16.64 -3.45 -1.40
CA MET A 114 17.05 -2.49 -0.37
C MET A 114 18.49 -2.74 0.11
N ALA A 115 18.92 -4.00 0.22
CA ALA A 115 20.30 -4.32 0.58
C ALA A 115 21.29 -3.84 -0.49
N ALA A 116 20.96 -4.05 -1.78
CA ALA A 116 21.76 -3.56 -2.90
C ALA A 116 21.79 -2.02 -2.94
N PHE A 117 20.64 -1.37 -2.75
CA PHE A 117 20.51 0.08 -2.66
C PHE A 117 21.44 0.67 -1.58
N ARG A 118 21.45 0.08 -0.38
CA ARG A 118 22.32 0.53 0.72
C ARG A 118 23.80 0.29 0.47
N ALA A 119 24.14 -0.84 -0.15
CA ALA A 119 25.53 -1.19 -0.42
C ALA A 119 26.13 -0.34 -1.54
N TYR A 120 25.32 0.05 -2.53
CA TYR A 120 25.78 0.74 -3.73
C TYR A 120 24.82 1.88 -4.12
N PRO A 121 24.72 2.96 -3.33
CA PRO A 121 23.68 3.99 -3.49
C PRO A 121 23.76 4.82 -4.78
N ASP A 122 24.86 4.76 -5.52
CA ASP A 122 25.05 5.50 -6.78
C ASP A 122 25.21 4.56 -8.00
N ASP A 123 24.98 3.25 -7.82
CA ASP A 123 25.27 2.22 -8.83
C ASP A 123 23.98 1.54 -9.33
N LEU A 124 23.40 2.13 -10.36
CA LEU A 124 22.18 1.63 -10.99
C LEU A 124 22.33 0.19 -11.53
N GLU A 125 23.53 -0.22 -11.95
CA GLU A 125 23.76 -1.56 -12.51
C GLU A 125 23.60 -2.65 -11.46
N HIS A 126 24.11 -2.40 -10.25
CA HIS A 126 23.92 -3.31 -9.11
C HIS A 126 22.44 -3.37 -8.68
N TRP A 127 21.71 -2.26 -8.77
CA TRP A 127 20.28 -2.25 -8.46
C TRP A 127 19.49 -3.09 -9.47
N PHE A 128 19.74 -2.89 -10.77
CA PHE A 128 19.09 -3.68 -11.82
C PHE A 128 19.38 -5.17 -11.68
N THR A 129 20.61 -5.54 -11.34
CA THR A 129 20.98 -6.94 -11.08
C THR A 129 20.17 -7.51 -9.93
N ALA A 130 20.09 -6.80 -8.80
CA ALA A 130 19.30 -7.21 -7.65
C ALA A 130 17.80 -7.35 -7.97
N ALA A 131 17.22 -6.44 -8.76
CA ALA A 131 15.83 -6.57 -9.23
C ALA A 131 15.60 -7.80 -10.12
N GLN A 132 16.54 -8.10 -11.02
CA GLN A 132 16.43 -9.26 -11.91
C GLN A 132 16.53 -10.58 -11.15
N GLU A 133 17.44 -10.67 -10.19
CA GLU A 133 17.60 -11.85 -9.33
C GLU A 133 16.40 -12.08 -8.41
N GLY A 134 15.69 -11.01 -8.06
CA GLY A 134 14.49 -11.03 -7.23
C GLY A 134 13.16 -11.18 -7.98
N GLN A 135 13.14 -11.49 -9.28
CA GLN A 135 11.89 -11.60 -10.04
C GLN A 135 11.04 -12.82 -9.61
N HIS A 136 9.71 -12.62 -9.55
CA HIS A 136 8.71 -13.63 -9.21
C HIS A 136 7.38 -13.34 -9.92
N ALA A 137 6.35 -14.15 -9.64
CA ALA A 137 5.08 -14.17 -10.37
C ALA A 137 4.26 -12.86 -10.36
N PHE A 138 4.62 -11.89 -9.52
CA PHE A 138 3.93 -10.60 -9.38
C PHE A 138 4.87 -9.41 -9.65
N SER A 139 6.01 -9.63 -10.30
CA SER A 139 6.98 -8.56 -10.60
C SER A 139 6.52 -7.60 -11.72
N GLY A 140 5.29 -7.76 -12.25
CA GLY A 140 4.65 -6.80 -13.14
C GLY A 140 3.81 -5.77 -12.36
N ASP A 141 4.00 -4.49 -12.62
CA ASP A 141 3.46 -3.37 -11.82
C ASP A 141 1.92 -3.33 -11.71
N LEU A 142 1.19 -3.83 -12.71
CA LEU A 142 -0.29 -3.82 -12.69
C LEU A 142 -0.85 -5.01 -11.91
N ASP A 143 -0.18 -6.17 -11.95
CA ASP A 143 -0.67 -7.40 -11.31
C ASP A 143 -0.67 -7.28 -9.79
N ARG A 144 0.30 -6.53 -9.23
CA ARG A 144 0.44 -6.36 -7.77
C ARG A 144 -0.62 -5.42 -7.18
N LEU A 145 -0.88 -4.27 -7.83
CA LEU A 145 -1.95 -3.35 -7.37
C LEU A 145 -3.34 -3.97 -7.50
N GLU A 146 -3.59 -4.73 -8.58
CA GLU A 146 -4.83 -5.48 -8.75
C GLU A 146 -4.97 -6.56 -7.65
N TYR A 147 -3.90 -7.33 -7.39
CA TYR A 147 -3.87 -8.31 -6.30
C TYR A 147 -4.17 -7.68 -4.94
N LEU A 148 -3.46 -6.61 -4.57
CA LEU A 148 -3.64 -5.92 -3.29
C LEU A 148 -5.07 -5.40 -3.16
N THR A 149 -5.59 -4.80 -4.24
CA THR A 149 -6.97 -4.30 -4.26
C THR A 149 -7.96 -5.42 -3.99
N GLN A 150 -7.83 -6.54 -4.69
CA GLN A 150 -8.68 -7.72 -4.49
C GLN A 150 -8.54 -8.30 -3.09
N TYR A 151 -7.32 -8.38 -2.54
CA TYR A 151 -7.09 -8.86 -1.18
C TYR A 151 -7.87 -8.05 -0.14
N PHE A 152 -7.80 -6.72 -0.19
CA PHE A 152 -8.54 -5.87 0.74
C PHE A 152 -10.05 -5.89 0.48
N CYS A 153 -10.51 -6.11 -0.76
CA CYS A 153 -11.92 -6.39 -1.06
C CYS A 153 -12.40 -7.65 -0.34
N ASP A 154 -11.66 -8.74 -0.47
CA ASP A 154 -12.05 -10.07 0.04
C ASP A 154 -12.01 -10.14 1.57
N HIS A 155 -11.09 -9.39 2.19
CA HIS A 155 -10.87 -9.36 3.65
C HIS A 155 -11.39 -8.08 4.32
N ALA A 156 -12.22 -7.33 3.60
CA ALA A 156 -12.84 -6.07 4.02
C ALA A 156 -13.41 -6.10 5.44
N ASP A 157 -14.14 -7.18 5.75
CA ASP A 157 -14.86 -7.37 7.02
C ASP A 157 -13.94 -7.51 8.22
N GLU A 158 -12.77 -8.09 8.00
CA GLU A 158 -11.81 -8.37 9.06
C GLU A 158 -10.82 -7.22 9.25
N LEU A 159 -10.44 -6.56 8.16
CA LEU A 159 -9.37 -5.58 8.14
C LEU A 159 -9.86 -4.15 8.36
N LEU A 160 -11.04 -3.80 7.85
CA LEU A 160 -11.40 -2.41 7.60
C LEU A 160 -12.73 -1.99 8.26
N TYR A 161 -13.40 -2.92 8.93
CA TYR A 161 -14.52 -2.62 9.83
C TYR A 161 -14.22 -2.98 11.28
N LEU A 162 -14.94 -2.36 12.20
CA LEU A 162 -14.97 -2.74 13.62
C LEU A 162 -15.62 -4.11 13.78
N LYS A 163 -15.03 -4.94 14.64
CA LYS A 163 -15.57 -6.24 15.08
C LYS A 163 -16.71 -6.08 16.07
#